data_AF-A0A496RRL9-F1
#
_entry.id   AF-A0A496RRL9-F1
#
_cell.length_a   1.000
_cell.length_b   1.000
_cell.length_c   1.000
_cell.angle_alpha   90.00
_cell.angle_beta   90.00
_cell.angle_gamma   90.00
#
_symmetry.space_group_name_H-M   'P 1'
#
loop_
_entity.id
_entity.type
_entity.pdbx_description
1 polymer ?
#
loop_
_entity_poly.entity_id
_entity_poly.type
_entity_poly.pdbx_seq_one_letter_code
_entity_poly.pdbx_strand_id
1 'polypeptide(L)'
;MTYVFEKSKTKLLEWVARRRMPVNVYLAFPYNPYYPKPYHRFTEVGMMDAPNDFLVGDEYWDFIGGENTFPELLKTFDEVGKDFKVQLNKKFKQIAKEKLDSY
;
A
#
# COMPACT_ATOMS: atom_id res chain seq x y z
N MET A 1 10.94 13.88 9.12
CA MET A 1 10.55 12.62 8.43
C MET A 1 11.42 11.43 8.82
N THR A 2 12.71 11.60 9.18
CA THR A 2 13.61 10.54 9.66
C THR A 2 13.08 9.78 10.89
N TYR A 3 12.39 10.49 11.78
CA TYR A 3 11.79 9.94 13.00
C TYR A 3 10.85 8.74 12.79
N VAL A 4 10.11 8.71 11.66
CA VAL A 4 9.14 7.62 11.41
C VAL A 4 9.85 6.30 11.17
N PHE A 5 10.95 6.30 10.41
CA PHE A 5 11.72 5.10 10.11
C PHE A 5 12.51 4.62 11.32
N GLU A 6 13.11 5.53 12.08
CA GLU A 6 13.81 5.21 13.33
C GLU A 6 12.89 4.53 14.34
N LYS A 7 11.68 5.09 14.54
CA LYS A 7 10.68 4.50 15.43
C LYS A 7 10.17 3.16 14.93
N SER A 8 10.02 3.02 13.61
CA SER A 8 9.61 1.75 13.01
C SER A 8 10.68 0.68 13.22
N LYS A 9 11.95 0.97 12.90
CA LYS A 9 13.07 0.03 13.11
C LYS A 9 13.22 -0.38 14.57
N THR A 10 13.14 0.58 15.49
CA THR A 10 13.14 0.31 16.94
C THR A 10 12.04 -0.69 17.30
N LYS A 11 10.82 -0.46 16.81
CA LYS A 11 9.68 -1.34 17.07
C LYS A 11 9.91 -2.74 16.49
N LEU A 12 10.42 -2.86 15.26
CA LEU A 12 10.73 -4.16 14.64
C LEU A 12 11.74 -4.94 15.51
N LEU A 13 12.82 -4.29 15.94
CA LEU A 13 13.84 -4.91 16.81
C LEU A 13 13.29 -5.30 18.18
N GLU A 14 12.41 -4.48 18.77
CA GLU A 14 11.72 -4.82 20.02
C GLU A 14 10.88 -6.09 19.89
N TRP A 15 10.17 -6.28 18.76
CA TRP A 15 9.42 -7.51 18.51
C TRP A 15 10.33 -8.74 18.42
N VAL A 16 11.45 -8.62 17.70
CA VAL A 16 12.46 -9.68 17.59
C VAL A 16 13.01 -10.03 18.97
N ALA A 17 13.42 -9.04 19.77
CA ALA A 17 13.98 -9.25 21.10
C ALA A 17 12.96 -9.87 22.08
N ARG A 18 11.68 -9.52 21.97
CA ARG A 18 10.60 -10.06 22.84
C ARG A 18 10.19 -11.47 22.44
N ARG A 19 10.28 -11.81 21.16
CA ARG A 19 9.96 -13.15 20.68
C ARG A 19 11.13 -14.08 21.00
N ARG A 20 10.94 -14.98 21.96
CA ARG A 20 11.92 -16.04 22.31
C ARG A 20 11.97 -17.18 21.27
N MET A 21 11.76 -16.84 20.00
CA MET A 21 11.81 -17.73 18.85
C MET A 21 12.10 -16.90 17.59
N PRO A 22 12.70 -17.49 16.54
CA PRO A 22 12.90 -16.78 15.27
C PRO A 22 11.57 -16.26 14.72
N VAL A 23 11.54 -14.96 14.40
CA VAL A 23 10.39 -14.31 13.77
C VAL A 23 10.88 -13.38 12.67
N ASN A 24 10.12 -13.33 11.58
CA ASN A 24 10.32 -12.33 10.55
C ASN A 24 9.46 -11.12 10.87
N VAL A 25 10.05 -9.92 10.82
CA VAL A 25 9.36 -8.66 11.05
C VAL A 25 9.66 -7.73 9.89
N TYR A 26 8.61 -7.14 9.33
CA TYR A 26 8.72 -6.27 8.16
C TYR A 26 7.93 -4.98 8.39
N LEU A 27 8.43 -3.87 7.87
CA LEU A 27 7.61 -2.70 7.57
C LEU A 27 7.07 -2.86 6.15
N ALA A 28 5.74 -2.91 6.00
CA ALA A 28 5.12 -3.16 4.71
C ALA A 28 4.44 -1.91 4.15
N PHE A 29 4.60 -1.67 2.85
CA PHE A 29 3.81 -0.72 2.08
C PHE A 29 2.93 -1.45 1.08
N PRO A 30 1.60 -1.24 1.09
CA PRO A 30 0.69 -1.98 0.22
C PRO A 30 0.83 -1.64 -1.27
N TYR A 31 1.54 -0.57 -1.61
CA TYR A 31 1.86 -0.18 -2.99
C TYR A 31 3.15 0.65 -3.03
N ASN A 32 3.79 0.72 -4.20
CA ASN A 32 4.91 1.60 -4.43
C ASN A 32 4.43 2.99 -4.91
N PRO A 33 4.57 4.06 -4.11
CA PRO A 33 4.17 5.41 -4.53
C PRO A 33 5.05 6.01 -5.63
N TYR A 34 6.23 5.43 -5.91
CA TYR A 34 7.16 5.90 -6.93
C TYR A 34 7.06 5.10 -8.24
N TYR A 35 6.11 4.18 -8.35
CA TYR A 35 5.91 3.35 -9.53
C TYR A 35 5.86 4.19 -10.82
N PRO A 36 6.52 3.78 -11.93
CA PRO A 36 7.18 2.48 -12.13
C PRO A 36 8.64 2.42 -11.62
N LYS A 37 9.16 3.49 -11.03
CA LYS A 37 10.51 3.46 -10.46
C LYS A 37 10.52 2.59 -9.21
N PRO A 38 11.61 1.87 -8.92
CA PRO A 38 11.76 1.17 -7.64
C PRO A 38 11.54 2.12 -6.48
N TYR A 39 10.98 1.60 -5.38
CA TYR A 39 10.83 2.38 -4.18
C TYR A 39 12.19 2.88 -3.70
N HIS A 40 12.31 4.18 -3.50
CA HIS A 40 13.55 4.78 -3.05
C HIS A 40 13.24 6.00 -2.18
N ARG A 41 13.63 5.95 -0.90
CA ARG A 41 13.59 7.11 -0.01
C ARG A 41 14.98 7.43 0.53
N PHE A 42 15.42 8.65 0.24
CA PHE A 42 16.71 9.17 0.70
C PHE A 42 16.85 9.18 2.24
N THR A 43 15.74 9.29 2.98
CA THR A 43 15.74 9.30 4.45
C THR A 43 15.90 7.91 5.08
N GLU A 44 15.85 6.85 4.29
CA GLU A 44 16.02 5.46 4.74
C GLU A 44 17.45 4.95 4.54
N VAL A 45 18.28 5.68 3.78
CA VAL A 45 19.63 5.25 3.38
C VAL A 45 20.48 4.99 4.64
N GLY A 46 20.77 3.71 4.88
CA GLY A 46 21.60 3.22 5.98
C GLY A 46 20.85 2.74 7.23
N MET A 47 19.53 2.95 7.35
CA MET A 47 18.77 2.54 8.56
C MET A 47 17.93 1.27 8.37
N MET A 48 17.41 1.06 7.16
CA MET A 48 16.55 -0.06 6.82
C MET A 48 17.15 -0.79 5.62
N ASP A 49 17.18 -2.10 5.68
CA ASP A 49 17.72 -2.98 4.65
C ASP A 49 16.58 -3.54 3.80
N ALA A 50 16.29 -2.94 2.66
CA ALA A 50 15.32 -3.51 1.73
C ALA A 50 15.99 -4.61 0.89
N PRO A 51 15.38 -5.81 0.73
CA PRO A 51 14.00 -6.18 1.10
C PRO A 51 13.84 -6.86 2.47
N ASN A 52 14.88 -6.96 3.29
CA ASN A 52 14.84 -7.72 4.56
C ASN A 52 13.99 -7.06 5.66
N ASP A 53 13.98 -5.73 5.73
CA ASP A 53 13.18 -4.93 6.68
C ASP A 53 11.90 -4.37 6.05
N PHE A 54 11.80 -4.40 4.72
CA PHE A 54 10.78 -3.71 3.95
C PHE A 54 10.18 -4.59 2.85
N LEU A 55 8.86 -4.62 2.79
CA LEU A 55 8.11 -5.22 1.69
C LEU A 55 7.24 -4.16 1.02
N VAL A 56 7.37 -3.98 -0.29
CA VAL A 56 6.64 -2.95 -1.03
C VAL A 56 5.85 -3.54 -2.19
N GLY A 57 4.55 -3.25 -2.25
CA GLY A 57 3.70 -3.67 -3.36
C GLY A 57 3.71 -5.19 -3.50
N ASP A 58 4.19 -5.69 -4.65
CA ASP A 58 4.26 -7.11 -4.98
C ASP A 58 4.91 -7.94 -3.87
N GLU A 59 6.03 -7.49 -3.28
CA GLU A 59 6.74 -8.24 -2.21
C GLU A 59 5.86 -8.48 -0.98
N TYR A 60 5.04 -7.48 -0.61
CA TYR A 60 4.14 -7.59 0.54
C TYR A 60 2.96 -8.52 0.24
N TRP A 61 2.36 -8.36 -0.92
CA TRP A 61 1.20 -9.14 -1.32
C TRP A 61 1.55 -10.59 -1.63
N ASP A 62 2.71 -10.83 -2.24
CA ASP A 62 3.23 -12.17 -2.47
C ASP A 62 3.55 -12.88 -1.15
N PHE A 63 4.06 -12.14 -0.16
CA PHE A 63 4.32 -12.70 1.17
C PHE A 63 3.05 -13.18 1.89
N ILE A 64 1.92 -12.47 1.77
CA ILE A 64 0.68 -12.82 2.49
C ILE A 64 -0.32 -13.63 1.66
N GLY A 65 -0.29 -13.51 0.34
CA GLY A 65 -1.30 -14.05 -0.58
C GLY A 65 -0.75 -15.03 -1.61
N GLY A 66 0.56 -15.11 -1.78
CA GLY A 66 1.21 -15.90 -2.82
C GLY A 66 1.50 -15.10 -4.09
N GLU A 67 2.31 -15.69 -4.96
CA GLU A 67 2.83 -15.04 -6.17
C GLU A 67 1.72 -14.42 -7.04
N ASN A 68 1.94 -13.20 -7.51
CA ASN A 68 1.02 -12.41 -8.35
C ASN A 68 -0.26 -11.93 -7.66
N THR A 69 -0.33 -11.96 -6.33
CA THR A 69 -1.51 -11.46 -5.59
C THR A 69 -1.78 -9.98 -5.87
N PHE A 70 -0.74 -9.15 -5.94
CA PHE A 70 -0.94 -7.71 -6.17
C PHE A 70 -1.50 -7.39 -7.57
N PRO A 71 -0.95 -7.93 -8.67
CA PRO A 71 -1.55 -7.79 -10.00
C PRO A 71 -3.02 -8.27 -10.07
N GLU A 72 -3.34 -9.41 -9.45
CA GLU A 72 -4.70 -9.94 -9.42
C GLU A 72 -5.66 -9.01 -8.67
N LEU A 73 -5.19 -8.45 -7.54
CA LEU A 73 -5.95 -7.45 -6.79
C LEU A 73 -6.21 -6.21 -7.64
N LEU A 74 -5.18 -5.66 -8.29
CA LEU A 74 -5.30 -4.49 -9.16
C LEU A 74 -6.29 -4.73 -10.31
N LYS A 75 -6.22 -5.90 -10.94
CA LYS A 75 -7.15 -6.30 -12.00
C LYS A 75 -8.59 -6.35 -11.49
N THR A 76 -8.81 -6.97 -10.33
CA THR A 76 -10.14 -7.06 -9.70
C THR A 76 -10.70 -5.67 -9.38
N PHE A 77 -9.88 -4.78 -8.83
CA PHE A 77 -10.28 -3.39 -8.55
C PHE A 77 -10.60 -2.60 -9.82
N ASP A 78 -9.85 -2.79 -10.91
CA ASP A 78 -10.13 -2.12 -12.19
C ASP A 78 -11.44 -2.62 -12.82
N GLU A 79 -11.68 -3.93 -12.80
CA GLU A 79 -12.91 -4.55 -13.29
C GLU A 79 -14.15 -4.03 -12.54
N VAL A 80 -14.14 -4.13 -11.21
CA VAL A 80 -15.24 -3.63 -10.37
C VAL A 80 -15.35 -2.11 -10.48
N GLY A 81 -14.22 -1.40 -10.52
CA GLY A 81 -14.18 0.06 -10.61
C GLY A 81 -14.87 0.62 -11.85
N LYS A 82 -14.82 -0.09 -12.99
CA LYS A 82 -15.54 0.30 -14.21
C LYS A 82 -17.06 0.34 -14.01
N ASP A 83 -17.60 -0.67 -13.35
CA ASP A 83 -19.05 -0.74 -13.07
C ASP A 83 -19.49 0.37 -12.12
N PHE A 84 -18.73 0.58 -11.04
CA PHE A 84 -18.99 1.65 -10.09
C PHE A 84 -18.85 3.03 -10.72
N LYS A 85 -17.91 3.23 -11.65
CA LYS A 85 -17.74 4.49 -12.38
C LYS A 85 -18.99 4.86 -13.18
N VAL A 86 -19.65 3.88 -13.81
CA VAL A 86 -20.92 4.11 -14.52
C VAL A 86 -22.02 4.57 -13.55
N GLN A 87 -22.15 3.91 -12.41
CA GLN A 87 -23.15 4.25 -11.39
C GLN A 87 -22.90 5.64 -10.78
N LEU A 88 -21.65 5.95 -10.43
CA LEU A 88 -21.24 7.24 -9.91
C LEU A 88 -21.52 8.36 -10.92
N ASN A 89 -21.17 8.16 -12.19
CA ASN A 89 -21.45 9.14 -13.24
C ASN A 89 -22.95 9.40 -13.42
N LYS A 90 -23.80 8.37 -13.35
CA LYS A 90 -25.26 8.55 -13.37
C LYS A 90 -25.73 9.40 -12.18
N LYS A 91 -25.25 9.09 -10.98
CA LYS A 91 -25.59 9.82 -9.75
C LYS A 91 -25.11 11.27 -9.78
N PHE A 92 -23.91 11.54 -10.27
CA PHE A 92 -23.39 12.90 -10.44
C PHE A 92 -24.22 13.72 -11.43
N LYS A 93 -24.63 13.13 -12.56
CA LYS A 93 -25.52 13.81 -13.52
C LYS A 93 -26.89 14.12 -12.93
N GLN A 94 -27.47 13.19 -12.16
CA GLN A 94 -28.73 13.41 -11.46
C GLN A 94 -28.64 14.58 -10.48
N ILE A 95 -27.63 14.57 -9.60
CA ILE A 95 -27.40 15.64 -8.62
C ILE A 95 -27.18 17.00 -9.30
N ALA A 96 -26.43 17.03 -10.42
CA ALA A 96 -26.21 18.25 -11.17
C ALA A 96 -27.51 18.81 -11.76
N LYS A 97 -28.40 17.94 -12.27
CA LYS A 97 -29.72 18.34 -12.79
C LYS A 97 -30.64 18.86 -11.68
N GLU A 98 -30.75 18.15 -10.57
CA GLU A 98 -31.56 18.57 -9.42
C GLU A 98 -31.15 19.94 -8.88
N LYS A 99 -29.84 20.25 -8.87
CA LYS A 99 -29.35 21.57 -8.48
C LYS A 99 -29.65 22.66 -9.51
N LEU A 100 -29.73 22.35 -10.80
CA LEU A 100 -30.10 23.31 -11.83
C LEU A 100 -31.60 23.60 -11.81
N ASP A 101 -32.43 22.60 -11.55
CA ASP A 101 -33.90 22.73 -11.48
C ASP A 101 -34.37 23.43 -10.17
N SER A 102 -33.47 23.63 -9.19
CA SER A 102 -33.75 24.34 -7.93
C SER A 102 -33.41 25.85 -7.96
N TYR A 103 -32.95 26.38 -9.10
CA TYR A 103 -32.69 27.81 -9.35
C TYR A 103 -33.71 28.39 -10.32
#